data_AF-A0A2N9XPZ1-F1
#
_entry.id   AF-A0A2N9XPZ1-F1
#
_cell.length_a   1.000
_cell.length_b   1.000
_cell.length_c   1.000
_cell.angle_alpha   90.00
_cell.angle_beta   90.00
_cell.angle_gamma   90.00
#
_symmetry.space_group_name_H-M   'P 1'
#
loop_
_entity.id
_entity.type
_entity.pdbx_description
1 polymer ?
#
loop_
_entity_poly.entity_id
_entity_poly.type
_entity_poly.pdbx_seq_one_letter_code
_entity_poly.pdbx_strand_id
1 'polypeptide(L)'
;MLHNIPWAEIIVVLHVVVVTVLVVRVLYHQRNTGVSVAWILMLVAFPLVGAVGYLLIGEPRLGSRRLRRQHELVKFYQRFSETYLHDFNQHACSGLNERYHGISLIAADKTGFNATEYNHLTLLTNDEEIIAAIRHDIQQAKTSCLLAFYIVDPQGEIVALLNDAMAAAKRGVVTSMLVDSIGSARFWRSDWPQRLRTAGITLTEALPIELWRTFIVRADLRNHRKIAVIDQKIGYTGSFNLVDPRFFKKNAGVGQWVDVMMRCEGSLVQPLAAVFAGDMAVETESNLMQVQQWVDSYGKQALMHNLQVAQQEQNGIVVQVIPSAPEQGSPVIYDTIVNAIHAATRRIIITTPYFVPDEALLLALTTAAIRGVDVTLIVPEAVDSKLVKYASRAYYPMLLQAGVKIALFKGGLLHAKTLTVDSDYTLFGTVNMDMRSFYLNMEISLAIYDEGMTESVVALQNSYLNDCEFIELKAWQARSKWWGLVENTVRLVGPLL
;
A
#
# COMPACT_ATOMS: atom_id res chain seq x y z
N MET A 1 26.10 -30.68 -48.04
CA MET A 1 25.72 -29.28 -48.28
C MET A 1 25.88 -28.35 -47.07
N LEU A 2 26.13 -28.85 -45.84
CA LEU A 2 26.31 -27.99 -44.65
C LEU A 2 27.77 -27.56 -44.36
N HIS A 3 28.76 -28.06 -45.10
CA HIS A 3 30.19 -27.78 -44.83
C HIS A 3 30.70 -26.41 -45.32
N ASN A 4 29.89 -25.65 -46.06
CA ASN A 4 30.31 -24.36 -46.64
C ASN A 4 29.55 -23.16 -46.06
N ILE A 5 28.76 -23.32 -44.99
CA ILE A 5 28.10 -22.19 -44.37
C ILE A 5 29.13 -21.46 -43.48
N PRO A 6 29.45 -20.19 -43.77
CA PRO A 6 30.33 -19.40 -42.93
C PRO A 6 29.74 -19.32 -41.52
N TRP A 7 30.58 -19.43 -40.49
CA TRP A 7 30.17 -19.24 -39.09
C TRP A 7 29.42 -17.91 -38.88
N ALA A 8 29.75 -16.87 -39.65
CA ALA A 8 29.05 -15.60 -39.64
C ALA A 8 27.56 -15.72 -40.03
N GLU A 9 27.20 -16.51 -41.04
CA GLU A 9 25.82 -16.72 -41.45
C GLU A 9 25.03 -17.49 -40.39
N ILE A 10 25.65 -18.51 -39.78
CA ILE A 10 25.06 -19.25 -38.67
C ILE A 10 24.77 -18.33 -37.48
N ILE A 11 25.73 -17.47 -37.13
CA ILE A 11 25.58 -16.50 -36.04
C ILE A 11 24.45 -15.51 -36.35
N VAL A 12 24.38 -14.98 -37.57
CA VAL A 12 23.32 -14.03 -37.97
C VAL A 12 21.94 -14.69 -37.93
N VAL A 13 21.80 -15.92 -38.43
CA VAL A 13 20.51 -16.66 -38.40
C VAL A 13 20.10 -16.96 -36.95
N LEU A 14 21.02 -17.48 -36.14
CA LEU A 14 20.76 -17.72 -34.71
C LEU A 14 20.36 -16.44 -34.00
N HIS A 15 21.02 -15.34 -34.35
CA HIS A 15 20.77 -14.02 -33.81
C HIS A 15 19.34 -13.54 -34.10
N VAL A 16 18.93 -13.59 -35.37
CA VAL A 16 17.58 -13.22 -35.81
C VAL A 16 16.52 -14.09 -35.13
N VAL A 17 16.76 -15.40 -35.03
CA VAL A 17 15.85 -16.33 -34.36
C VAL A 17 15.69 -15.96 -32.88
N VAL A 18 16.78 -15.72 -32.15
CA VAL A 18 16.74 -15.34 -30.73
C VAL A 18 15.98 -14.03 -30.54
N VAL A 19 16.29 -12.99 -31.31
CA VAL A 19 15.59 -11.69 -31.21
C VAL A 19 14.10 -11.85 -31.54
N THR A 20 13.75 -12.60 -32.59
CA THR A 20 12.36 -12.84 -32.96
C THR A 20 11.59 -13.55 -31.85
N VAL A 21 12.17 -14.61 -31.27
CA VAL A 21 11.58 -15.32 -30.13
C VAL A 21 11.39 -14.37 -28.94
N LEU A 22 12.38 -13.55 -28.62
CA LEU A 22 12.28 -12.58 -27.51
C LEU A 22 11.25 -11.49 -27.80
N VAL A 23 11.12 -11.00 -29.03
CA VAL A 23 10.09 -10.03 -29.42
C VAL A 23 8.69 -10.64 -29.30
N VAL A 24 8.47 -11.84 -29.83
CA VAL A 24 7.19 -12.56 -29.66
C VAL A 24 6.88 -12.77 -28.18
N ARG A 25 7.90 -13.09 -27.39
CA ARG A 25 7.79 -13.27 -25.94
C ARG A 25 7.44 -11.98 -25.21
N VAL A 26 8.06 -10.84 -25.57
CA VAL A 26 7.70 -9.50 -25.07
C VAL A 26 6.23 -9.21 -25.39
N LEU A 27 5.79 -9.44 -26.62
CA LEU A 27 4.41 -9.20 -27.04
C LEU A 27 3.41 -10.08 -26.28
N TYR A 28 3.79 -11.30 -25.89
CA TYR A 28 2.91 -12.22 -25.17
C TYR A 28 2.85 -11.94 -23.66
N HIS A 29 3.96 -11.52 -23.06
CA HIS A 29 4.05 -11.36 -21.60
C HIS A 29 3.91 -9.92 -21.12
N GLN A 30 4.36 -8.93 -21.89
CA GLN A 30 4.37 -7.54 -21.45
C GLN A 30 3.10 -6.80 -21.88
N ARG A 31 2.27 -6.49 -20.88
CA ARG A 31 0.96 -5.85 -21.08
C ARG A 31 1.02 -4.33 -21.28
N ASN A 32 2.07 -3.68 -20.77
CA ASN A 32 2.26 -2.24 -20.95
C ASN A 32 2.89 -1.97 -22.33
N THR A 33 2.11 -1.37 -23.24
CA THR A 33 2.51 -1.08 -24.63
C THR A 33 3.80 -0.28 -24.72
N GLY A 34 3.96 0.75 -23.89
CA GLY A 34 5.17 1.57 -23.86
C GLY A 34 6.42 0.78 -23.47
N VAL A 35 6.32 -0.06 -22.44
CA VAL A 35 7.44 -0.93 -22.00
C VAL A 35 7.72 -2.03 -23.03
N SER A 36 6.68 -2.59 -23.66
CA SER A 36 6.85 -3.57 -24.75
C SER A 36 7.61 -2.96 -25.92
N VAL A 37 7.22 -1.77 -26.36
CA VAL A 37 7.92 -1.04 -27.43
C VAL A 37 9.37 -0.74 -27.04
N ALA A 38 9.63 -0.30 -25.81
CA ALA A 38 10.98 -0.03 -25.34
C ALA A 38 11.87 -1.28 -25.36
N TRP A 39 11.36 -2.44 -24.91
CA TRP A 39 12.11 -3.70 -24.97
C TRP A 39 12.31 -4.20 -26.39
N ILE A 40 11.31 -4.08 -27.26
CA ILE A 40 11.45 -4.43 -28.69
C ILE A 40 12.53 -3.56 -29.34
N LEU A 41 12.51 -2.25 -29.09
CA LEU A 41 13.54 -1.33 -29.59
C LEU A 41 14.92 -1.70 -29.04
N MET A 42 15.04 -2.02 -27.75
CA MET A 42 16.31 -2.42 -27.14
C MET A 42 16.83 -3.75 -27.71
N LEU A 43 15.94 -4.72 -27.95
CA LEU A 43 16.27 -6.01 -28.56
C LEU A 43 16.71 -5.86 -30.02
N VAL A 44 16.14 -4.92 -30.76
CA VAL A 44 16.53 -4.64 -32.16
C VAL A 44 17.82 -3.81 -32.24
N ALA A 45 17.97 -2.79 -31.39
CA ALA A 45 19.11 -1.87 -31.43
C ALA A 45 20.39 -2.45 -30.79
N PHE A 46 20.24 -3.21 -29.70
CA PHE A 46 21.36 -3.76 -28.94
C PHE A 46 21.14 -5.24 -28.66
N PRO A 47 21.30 -6.13 -29.64
CA PRO A 47 20.60 -7.39 -29.54
C PRO A 47 21.13 -8.36 -28.49
N LEU A 48 22.45 -8.38 -28.24
CA LEU A 48 23.05 -9.15 -27.14
C LEU A 48 22.73 -8.53 -25.78
N VAL A 49 22.93 -7.21 -25.64
CA VAL A 49 22.72 -6.50 -24.36
C VAL A 49 21.24 -6.44 -24.00
N GLY A 50 20.37 -6.20 -24.98
CA GLY A 50 18.93 -6.18 -24.87
C GLY A 50 18.36 -7.57 -24.57
N ALA A 51 18.90 -8.63 -25.15
CA ALA A 51 18.49 -10.00 -24.80
C ALA A 51 18.85 -10.34 -23.35
N VAL A 52 20.10 -10.06 -22.93
CA VAL A 52 20.54 -10.27 -21.55
C VAL A 52 19.73 -9.40 -20.59
N GLY A 53 19.55 -8.10 -20.91
CA GLY A 53 18.76 -7.17 -20.11
C GLY A 53 17.30 -7.60 -19.98
N TYR A 54 16.66 -8.03 -21.07
CA TYR A 54 15.26 -8.48 -21.04
C TYR A 54 15.10 -9.73 -20.17
N LEU A 55 16.02 -10.68 -20.28
CA LEU A 55 15.98 -11.91 -19.49
C LEU A 55 16.22 -11.66 -17.99
N LEU A 56 16.97 -10.61 -17.63
CA LEU A 56 17.25 -10.23 -16.24
C LEU A 56 16.17 -9.33 -15.62
N ILE A 57 15.63 -8.38 -16.39
CA ILE A 57 14.81 -7.27 -15.87
C ILE A 57 13.43 -7.20 -16.55
N GLY A 58 13.37 -7.54 -17.84
CA GLY A 58 12.22 -7.30 -18.71
C GLY A 58 10.98 -8.11 -18.39
N GLU A 59 11.13 -9.27 -17.74
CA GLU A 59 10.00 -10.07 -17.28
C GLU A 59 9.77 -9.91 -15.77
N PRO A 60 8.56 -9.50 -15.35
CA PRO A 60 8.11 -9.75 -13.99
C PRO A 60 7.96 -11.26 -13.81
N ARG A 61 8.97 -11.91 -13.22
CA ARG A 61 8.85 -13.30 -12.78
C ARG A 61 8.57 -13.33 -11.29
N LEU A 62 7.29 -13.36 -10.91
CA LEU A 62 6.93 -14.00 -9.64
C LEU A 62 7.20 -15.49 -9.82
N GLY A 63 8.26 -16.01 -9.19
CA GLY A 63 8.57 -17.45 -9.27
C GLY A 63 7.32 -18.28 -8.90
N SER A 64 7.08 -19.41 -9.57
CA SER A 64 5.82 -20.18 -9.52
C SER A 64 5.32 -20.50 -8.10
N ARG A 65 6.22 -20.58 -7.11
CA ARG A 65 5.88 -20.75 -5.69
C ARG A 65 5.14 -19.53 -5.12
N ARG A 66 5.54 -18.31 -5.47
CA ARG A 66 4.89 -17.07 -4.99
C ARG A 66 3.49 -16.92 -5.58
N LEU A 67 3.33 -17.17 -6.88
CA LEU A 67 2.02 -17.22 -7.53
C LEU A 67 1.08 -18.22 -6.85
N ARG A 68 1.58 -19.42 -6.51
CA ARG A 68 0.78 -20.42 -5.78
C ARG A 68 0.36 -19.91 -4.40
N ARG A 69 1.29 -19.38 -3.60
CA ARG A 69 1.00 -18.84 -2.26
C ARG A 69 0.01 -17.68 -2.29
N GLN A 70 0.07 -16.85 -3.32
CA GLN A 70 -0.90 -15.77 -3.48
C GLN A 70 -2.32 -16.29 -3.77
N HIS A 71 -2.46 -17.30 -4.63
CA HIS A 71 -3.76 -17.94 -4.85
C HIS A 71 -4.28 -18.61 -3.58
N GLU A 72 -3.39 -19.19 -2.77
CA GLU A 72 -3.74 -19.73 -1.45
C GLU A 72 -4.21 -18.62 -0.49
N LEU A 73 -3.58 -17.44 -0.53
CA LEU A 73 -3.99 -16.27 0.26
C LEU A 73 -5.37 -15.73 -0.11
N VAL A 74 -5.67 -15.59 -1.41
CA VAL A 74 -6.99 -15.14 -1.88
C VAL A 74 -8.07 -16.13 -1.45
N LYS A 75 -7.82 -17.43 -1.60
CA LYS A 75 -8.73 -18.48 -1.12
C LYS A 75 -8.91 -18.45 0.38
N PHE A 76 -7.86 -18.17 1.14
CA PHE A 76 -7.94 -17.99 2.59
C PHE A 76 -8.87 -16.83 2.94
N TYR A 77 -8.75 -15.66 2.29
CA TYR A 77 -9.64 -14.52 2.52
C TYR A 77 -11.10 -14.84 2.18
N GLN A 78 -11.34 -15.46 1.02
CA GLN A 78 -12.69 -15.86 0.61
C GLN A 78 -13.32 -16.82 1.61
N ARG A 79 -12.59 -17.87 2.01
CA ARG A 79 -13.06 -18.83 3.02
C ARG A 79 -13.30 -18.17 4.38
N PHE A 80 -12.41 -17.26 4.79
CA PHE A 80 -12.58 -16.50 6.03
C PHE A 80 -13.86 -15.66 5.98
N SER A 81 -14.07 -14.93 4.88
CA SER A 81 -15.26 -14.12 4.67
C SER A 81 -16.54 -14.97 4.69
N GLU A 82 -16.56 -16.08 3.95
CA GLU A 82 -17.70 -17.01 3.92
C GLU A 82 -18.00 -17.65 5.28
N THR A 83 -16.97 -17.94 6.08
CA THR A 83 -17.14 -18.66 7.36
C THR A 83 -17.51 -17.72 8.50
N TYR A 84 -16.93 -16.51 8.53
CA TYR A 84 -16.96 -15.65 9.70
C TYR A 84 -17.63 -14.30 9.47
N LEU A 85 -17.74 -13.85 8.22
CA LEU A 85 -18.35 -12.57 7.86
C LEU A 85 -19.66 -12.75 7.08
N HIS A 86 -20.21 -13.97 7.03
CA HIS A 86 -21.39 -14.31 6.24
C HIS A 86 -22.58 -13.38 6.49
N ASP A 87 -22.89 -13.10 7.76
CA ASP A 87 -24.05 -12.28 8.13
C ASP A 87 -23.90 -10.82 7.68
N PHE A 88 -22.67 -10.29 7.66
CA PHE A 88 -22.37 -8.98 7.09
C PHE A 88 -22.43 -8.99 5.57
N ASN A 89 -22.00 -10.08 4.94
CA ASN A 89 -22.05 -10.23 3.49
C ASN A 89 -23.48 -10.26 2.96
N GLN A 90 -24.45 -10.78 3.72
CA GLN A 90 -25.88 -10.71 3.34
C GLN A 90 -26.40 -9.27 3.29
N HIS A 91 -25.75 -8.37 4.01
CA HIS A 91 -26.09 -6.96 4.16
C HIS A 91 -25.01 -6.04 3.55
N ALA A 92 -24.19 -6.55 2.63
CA ALA A 92 -22.99 -5.86 2.12
C ALA A 92 -23.22 -4.44 1.55
N CYS A 93 -24.46 -4.11 1.18
CA CYS A 93 -24.86 -2.79 0.70
C CYS A 93 -25.90 -2.09 1.57
N SER A 94 -26.32 -2.68 2.70
CA SER A 94 -27.17 -1.95 3.65
C SER A 94 -26.37 -0.80 4.26
N GLY A 95 -27.02 0.36 4.40
CA GLY A 95 -26.36 1.57 4.91
C GLY A 95 -25.46 2.30 3.90
N LEU A 96 -25.10 1.70 2.76
CA LEU A 96 -24.32 2.37 1.71
C LEU A 96 -25.20 3.21 0.78
N ASN A 97 -24.77 4.43 0.48
CA ASN A 97 -25.37 5.23 -0.59
C ASN A 97 -25.23 4.49 -1.94
N GLU A 98 -26.29 4.50 -2.76
CA GLU A 98 -26.35 3.83 -4.06
C GLU A 98 -25.17 4.17 -4.98
N ARG A 99 -24.68 5.41 -4.91
CA ARG A 99 -23.49 5.87 -5.67
C ARG A 99 -22.22 5.04 -5.40
N TYR A 100 -22.13 4.41 -4.23
CA TYR A 100 -20.96 3.67 -3.77
C TYR A 100 -21.09 2.15 -3.90
N HIS A 101 -22.27 1.63 -4.29
CA HIS A 101 -22.49 0.17 -4.39
C HIS A 101 -21.51 -0.47 -5.38
N GLY A 102 -21.33 0.12 -6.56
CA GLY A 102 -20.37 -0.38 -7.55
C GLY A 102 -18.92 -0.35 -7.04
N ILE A 103 -18.55 0.69 -6.30
CA ILE A 103 -17.21 0.83 -5.71
C ILE A 103 -16.98 -0.24 -4.63
N SER A 104 -17.96 -0.48 -3.76
CA SER A 104 -17.91 -1.51 -2.72
C SER A 104 -17.76 -2.93 -3.32
N LEU A 105 -18.46 -3.20 -4.43
CA LEU A 105 -18.35 -4.48 -5.14
C LEU A 105 -16.96 -4.68 -5.77
N ILE A 106 -16.38 -3.64 -6.38
CA ILE A 106 -15.01 -3.69 -6.91
C ILE A 106 -14.03 -3.99 -5.77
N ALA A 107 -14.18 -3.30 -4.63
CA ALA A 107 -13.34 -3.49 -3.45
C ALA A 107 -13.42 -4.91 -2.86
N ALA A 108 -14.57 -5.60 -3.01
CA ALA A 108 -14.79 -6.95 -2.52
C ALA A 108 -14.40 -8.07 -3.51
N ASP A 109 -14.20 -7.78 -4.81
CA ASP A 109 -14.12 -8.77 -5.90
C ASP A 109 -13.14 -9.93 -5.63
N LYS A 110 -11.95 -9.63 -5.09
CA LYS A 110 -10.93 -10.66 -4.86
C LYS A 110 -11.02 -11.30 -3.48
N THR A 111 -11.20 -10.51 -2.43
CA THR A 111 -11.09 -10.97 -1.05
C THR A 111 -12.41 -11.45 -0.46
N GLY A 112 -13.53 -10.99 -1.02
CA GLY A 112 -14.86 -11.15 -0.43
C GLY A 112 -15.07 -10.28 0.81
N PHE A 113 -14.18 -9.34 1.13
CA PHE A 113 -14.36 -8.42 2.26
C PHE A 113 -15.31 -7.30 1.85
N ASN A 114 -16.58 -7.46 2.21
CA ASN A 114 -17.61 -6.46 2.02
C ASN A 114 -17.52 -5.33 3.04
N ALA A 115 -18.25 -4.25 2.79
CA ALA A 115 -18.45 -3.22 3.80
C ALA A 115 -19.15 -3.82 5.04
N THR A 116 -18.68 -3.39 6.20
CA THR A 116 -19.18 -3.82 7.50
C THR A 116 -19.80 -2.63 8.21
N GLU A 117 -20.88 -2.87 8.94
CA GLU A 117 -21.51 -1.92 9.85
C GLU A 117 -20.95 -2.09 11.27
N TYR A 118 -21.44 -1.27 12.22
CA TYR A 118 -21.11 -1.38 13.65
C TYR A 118 -19.63 -1.11 13.96
N ASN A 119 -19.05 -0.13 13.27
CA ASN A 119 -17.66 0.28 13.50
C ASN A 119 -17.58 1.62 14.21
N HIS A 120 -16.56 1.76 15.06
CA HIS A 120 -16.17 3.02 15.65
C HIS A 120 -14.74 3.34 15.21
N LEU A 121 -14.53 4.56 14.73
CA LEU A 121 -13.25 5.03 14.21
C LEU A 121 -12.79 6.25 15.00
N THR A 122 -11.51 6.29 15.35
CA THR A 122 -10.84 7.45 15.93
C THR A 122 -9.64 7.81 15.08
N LEU A 123 -9.67 9.00 14.48
CA LEU A 123 -8.57 9.54 13.70
C LEU A 123 -7.49 10.08 14.64
N LEU A 124 -6.28 9.55 14.53
CA LEU A 124 -5.09 9.98 15.28
C LEU A 124 -4.16 10.73 14.33
N THR A 125 -3.86 11.99 14.63
CA THR A 125 -3.25 12.93 13.68
C THR A 125 -1.83 13.36 14.04
N ASN A 126 -1.34 13.02 15.23
CA ASN A 126 0.04 13.27 15.64
C ASN A 126 0.71 12.01 16.15
N ASP A 127 2.03 11.96 15.99
CA ASP A 127 2.88 10.80 16.28
C ASP A 127 2.88 10.43 17.77
N GLU A 128 2.90 11.42 18.66
CA GLU A 128 2.86 11.17 20.12
C GLU A 128 1.54 10.50 20.54
N GLU A 129 0.39 10.97 20.05
CA GLU A 129 -0.91 10.33 20.27
C GLU A 129 -0.99 8.94 19.66
N ILE A 130 -0.49 8.74 18.43
CA ILE A 130 -0.49 7.44 17.77
C ILE A 130 0.31 6.42 18.60
N ILE A 131 1.54 6.77 18.99
CA ILE A 131 2.39 5.89 19.78
C ILE A 131 1.76 5.64 21.15
N ALA A 132 1.26 6.68 21.82
CA ALA A 132 0.64 6.56 23.14
C ALA A 132 -0.61 5.66 23.12
N ALA A 133 -1.47 5.79 22.10
CA ALA A 133 -2.67 4.97 21.95
C ALA A 133 -2.32 3.49 21.74
N ILE A 134 -1.38 3.20 20.82
CA ILE A 134 -0.93 1.82 20.57
C ILE A 134 -0.31 1.21 21.85
N ARG A 135 0.53 1.98 22.55
CA ARG A 135 1.15 1.55 23.82
C ARG A 135 0.10 1.26 24.88
N HIS A 136 -0.89 2.15 25.04
CA HIS A 136 -1.98 1.97 26.00
C HIS A 136 -2.73 0.66 25.74
N ASP A 137 -3.12 0.42 24.49
CA ASP A 137 -3.87 -0.80 24.14
C ASP A 137 -3.00 -2.07 24.31
N ILE A 138 -1.71 -2.04 23.99
CA ILE A 138 -0.77 -3.16 24.28
C ILE A 138 -0.63 -3.43 25.79
N GLN A 139 -0.61 -2.38 26.61
CA GLN A 139 -0.53 -2.51 28.06
C GLN A 139 -1.80 -3.14 28.64
N GLN A 140 -2.97 -2.86 28.06
CA GLN A 140 -4.26 -3.42 28.47
C GLN A 140 -4.58 -4.79 27.84
N ALA A 141 -3.81 -5.22 26.84
CA ALA A 141 -4.05 -6.47 26.13
C ALA A 141 -4.07 -7.70 27.05
N LYS A 142 -5.04 -8.58 26.81
CA LYS A 142 -5.30 -9.79 27.62
C LYS A 142 -5.09 -11.10 26.86
N THR A 143 -5.26 -11.09 25.54
CA THR A 143 -5.30 -12.29 24.70
C THR A 143 -4.27 -12.26 23.59
N SER A 144 -4.20 -11.19 22.80
CA SER A 144 -3.27 -11.11 21.67
C SER A 144 -2.84 -9.69 21.31
N CYS A 145 -1.64 -9.60 20.73
CA CYS A 145 -1.08 -8.40 20.12
C CYS A 145 -0.41 -8.79 18.80
N LEU A 146 -0.98 -8.38 17.67
CA LEU A 146 -0.52 -8.71 16.33
C LEU A 146 -0.07 -7.44 15.63
N LEU A 147 1.23 -7.30 15.32
CA LEU A 147 1.79 -6.07 14.77
C LEU A 147 2.49 -6.36 13.43
N ALA A 148 2.03 -5.76 12.33
CA ALA A 148 2.68 -5.81 11.03
C ALA A 148 3.08 -4.41 10.57
N PHE A 149 4.37 -4.18 10.33
CA PHE A 149 4.88 -2.87 9.91
C PHE A 149 6.02 -2.99 8.90
N TYR A 150 6.02 -2.07 7.92
CA TYR A 150 7.10 -1.96 6.93
C TYR A 150 8.41 -1.47 7.56
N ILE A 151 8.37 -0.41 8.38
CA ILE A 151 9.54 0.10 9.10
C ILE A 151 9.31 0.00 10.61
N VAL A 152 10.26 -0.64 11.27
CA VAL A 152 10.47 -0.61 12.72
C VAL A 152 11.87 -0.04 12.97
N ASP A 153 11.94 1.13 13.61
CA ASP A 153 13.19 1.80 13.98
C ASP A 153 13.17 2.04 15.51
N PRO A 154 13.84 1.19 16.30
CA PRO A 154 13.80 1.24 17.78
C PRO A 154 14.57 2.44 18.36
N GLN A 155 14.03 3.64 18.19
CA GLN A 155 14.54 4.89 18.78
C GLN A 155 13.40 5.65 19.46
N GLY A 156 13.73 6.49 20.43
CA GLY A 156 12.74 7.31 21.15
C GLY A 156 11.61 6.47 21.75
N GLU A 157 10.36 6.91 21.55
CA GLU A 157 9.18 6.25 22.11
C GLU A 157 8.89 4.86 21.53
N ILE A 158 9.46 4.52 20.36
CA ILE A 158 9.34 3.17 19.80
C ILE A 158 10.04 2.13 20.67
N VAL A 159 11.13 2.51 21.35
CA VAL A 159 11.78 1.63 22.35
C VAL A 159 10.80 1.27 23.46
N ALA A 160 10.03 2.25 23.95
CA ALA A 160 9.04 2.03 25.00
C ALA A 160 7.90 1.13 24.50
N LEU A 161 7.40 1.34 23.28
CA LEU A 161 6.39 0.49 22.65
C LEU A 161 6.85 -0.96 22.51
N LEU A 162 8.08 -1.20 22.05
CA LEU A 162 8.62 -2.56 21.94
C LEU A 162 8.79 -3.21 23.31
N ASN A 163 9.17 -2.45 24.34
CA ASN A 163 9.24 -2.95 25.71
C ASN A 163 7.85 -3.29 26.27
N ASP A 164 6.81 -2.49 25.97
CA ASP A 164 5.43 -2.79 26.34
C ASP A 164 4.93 -4.09 25.68
N ALA A 165 5.28 -4.32 24.41
CA ALA A 165 5.00 -5.58 23.72
C ALA A 165 5.73 -6.79 24.36
N MET A 166 7.01 -6.62 24.74
CA MET A 166 7.75 -7.64 25.49
C MET A 166 7.11 -7.92 26.86
N ALA A 167 6.60 -6.88 27.53
CA ALA A 167 5.90 -7.04 28.80
C ALA A 167 4.58 -7.80 28.60
N ALA A 168 3.82 -7.52 27.54
CA ALA A 168 2.60 -8.25 27.19
C ALA A 168 2.87 -9.75 26.95
N ALA A 169 3.90 -10.07 26.16
CA ALA A 169 4.32 -11.46 25.95
C ALA A 169 4.67 -12.18 27.27
N LYS A 170 5.40 -11.51 28.17
CA LYS A 170 5.72 -12.04 29.50
C LYS A 170 4.50 -12.23 30.42
N ARG A 171 3.42 -11.46 30.22
CA ARG A 171 2.14 -11.66 30.91
C ARG A 171 1.35 -12.86 30.35
N GLY A 172 1.80 -13.47 29.27
CA GLY A 172 1.13 -14.59 28.59
C GLY A 172 0.23 -14.16 27.42
N VAL A 173 0.26 -12.89 27.00
CA VAL A 173 -0.46 -12.40 25.82
C VAL A 173 0.21 -12.93 24.55
N VAL A 174 -0.56 -13.53 23.64
CA VAL A 174 -0.03 -14.05 22.37
C VAL A 174 0.43 -12.86 21.51
N THR A 175 1.74 -12.67 21.43
CA THR A 175 2.34 -11.51 20.75
C THR A 175 3.07 -11.96 19.50
N SER A 176 2.67 -11.44 18.35
CA SER A 176 3.27 -11.74 17.05
C SER A 176 3.61 -10.46 16.30
N MET A 177 4.80 -10.42 15.70
CA MET A 177 5.29 -9.29 14.93
C MET A 177 5.74 -9.75 13.55
N LEU A 178 5.23 -9.09 12.52
CA LEU A 178 5.65 -9.22 11.13
C LEU A 178 6.36 -7.94 10.70
N VAL A 179 7.63 -8.05 10.31
CA VAL A 179 8.47 -6.88 10.01
C VAL A 179 9.15 -7.04 8.65
N ASP A 180 9.07 -6.04 7.77
CA ASP A 180 9.67 -6.13 6.42
C ASP A 180 11.21 -6.18 6.49
N SER A 181 11.80 -7.05 5.67
CA SER A 181 13.25 -7.28 5.60
C SER A 181 14.04 -6.04 5.15
N ILE A 182 13.58 -5.32 4.12
CA ILE A 182 14.29 -4.15 3.56
C ILE A 182 13.96 -2.89 4.37
N GLY A 183 12.67 -2.63 4.59
CA GLY A 183 12.20 -1.43 5.28
C GLY A 183 12.80 -1.31 6.68
N SER A 184 13.02 -2.45 7.34
CA SER A 184 13.55 -2.55 8.70
C SER A 184 14.96 -3.16 8.77
N ALA A 185 15.78 -3.00 7.72
CA ALA A 185 17.11 -3.62 7.66
C ALA A 185 18.03 -3.25 8.86
N ARG A 186 17.90 -2.04 9.43
CA ARG A 186 18.65 -1.64 10.64
C ARG A 186 18.19 -2.41 11.89
N PHE A 187 16.89 -2.62 12.04
CA PHE A 187 16.31 -3.43 13.11
C PHE A 187 16.80 -4.87 13.03
N TRP A 188 16.75 -5.50 11.84
CA TRP A 188 17.19 -6.88 11.65
C TRP A 188 18.68 -7.12 11.95
N ARG A 189 19.53 -6.10 11.78
CA ARG A 189 20.96 -6.15 12.09
C ARG A 189 21.31 -5.78 13.54
N SER A 190 20.32 -5.42 14.35
CA SER A 190 20.50 -5.04 15.75
C SER A 190 20.30 -6.22 16.72
N ASP A 191 20.36 -5.98 18.02
CA ASP A 191 20.05 -6.93 19.09
C ASP A 191 18.53 -7.12 19.31
N TRP A 192 17.70 -6.23 18.76
CA TRP A 192 16.25 -6.23 18.97
C TRP A 192 15.55 -7.52 18.56
N PRO A 193 15.80 -8.13 17.39
CA PRO A 193 15.15 -9.37 17.01
C PRO A 193 15.36 -10.49 18.04
N GLN A 194 16.58 -10.60 18.58
CA GLN A 194 16.89 -11.59 19.60
C GLN A 194 16.17 -11.26 20.91
N ARG A 195 16.17 -10.00 21.35
CA ARG A 195 15.48 -9.56 22.57
C ARG A 195 13.99 -9.85 22.54
N LEU A 196 13.31 -9.55 21.41
CA LEU A 196 11.89 -9.80 21.23
C LEU A 196 11.59 -11.30 21.27
N ARG A 197 12.37 -12.12 20.56
CA ARG A 197 12.23 -13.59 20.58
C ARG A 197 12.44 -14.17 21.97
N THR A 198 13.46 -13.71 22.70
CA THR A 198 13.72 -14.16 24.08
C THR A 198 12.59 -13.75 25.04
N ALA A 199 11.88 -12.65 24.78
CA ALA A 199 10.70 -12.26 25.55
C ALA A 199 9.43 -13.07 25.22
N GLY A 200 9.48 -13.99 24.26
CA GLY A 200 8.35 -14.83 23.86
C GLY A 200 7.53 -14.28 22.71
N ILE A 201 8.00 -13.25 21.99
CA ILE A 201 7.31 -12.72 20.82
C ILE A 201 7.66 -13.56 19.59
N THR A 202 6.61 -14.00 18.87
CA THR A 202 6.77 -14.62 17.54
C THR A 202 7.16 -13.54 16.54
N LEU A 203 8.42 -13.54 16.10
CA LEU A 203 8.93 -12.54 15.17
C LEU A 203 9.20 -13.15 13.79
N THR A 204 8.43 -12.71 12.80
CA THR A 204 8.49 -13.17 11.41
C THR A 204 9.05 -12.07 10.51
N GLU A 205 10.02 -12.43 9.68
CA GLU A 205 10.57 -11.55 8.65
C GLU A 205 9.72 -11.65 7.38
N ALA A 206 9.14 -10.53 6.94
CA ALA A 206 8.36 -10.47 5.71
C ALA A 206 9.26 -10.29 4.49
N LEU A 207 9.00 -11.07 3.44
CA LEU A 207 9.70 -11.02 2.16
C LEU A 207 11.25 -10.97 2.30
N PRO A 208 11.87 -11.96 2.98
CA PRO A 208 13.31 -11.99 3.19
C PRO A 208 14.08 -11.98 1.86
N ILE A 209 15.19 -11.24 1.83
CA ILE A 209 16.08 -11.21 0.66
C ILE A 209 17.01 -12.44 0.70
N GLU A 210 16.79 -13.38 -0.19
CA GLU A 210 17.78 -14.42 -0.47
C GLU A 210 18.76 -13.90 -1.54
N LEU A 211 19.97 -13.51 -1.13
CA LEU A 211 21.01 -12.87 -1.98
C LEU A 211 21.20 -13.56 -3.34
N TRP A 212 21.19 -14.89 -3.38
CA TRP A 212 21.36 -15.70 -4.60
C TRP A 212 20.12 -15.71 -5.52
N ARG A 213 18.93 -15.36 -4.99
CA ARG A 213 17.68 -15.29 -5.76
C ARG A 213 17.31 -13.89 -6.23
N THR A 214 18.01 -12.85 -5.77
CA THR A 214 17.82 -11.44 -6.18
C THR A 214 17.98 -11.22 -7.69
N PHE A 215 18.78 -12.05 -8.36
CA PHE A 215 18.97 -12.00 -9.82
C PHE A 215 17.85 -12.70 -10.62
N ILE A 216 16.97 -13.45 -9.95
CA ILE A 216 15.96 -14.34 -10.57
C ILE A 216 14.53 -13.95 -10.12
N VAL A 217 14.38 -13.32 -8.95
CA VAL A 217 13.12 -12.91 -8.33
C VAL A 217 13.23 -11.44 -7.99
N ARG A 218 12.29 -10.62 -8.47
CA ARG A 218 12.32 -9.19 -8.21
C ARG A 218 12.28 -8.93 -6.69
N ALA A 219 13.28 -8.19 -6.19
CA ALA A 219 13.39 -7.81 -4.78
C ALA A 219 12.59 -6.53 -4.43
N ASP A 220 11.86 -6.00 -5.41
CA ASP A 220 11.07 -4.78 -5.34
C ASP A 220 9.74 -4.98 -4.60
N LEU A 221 9.14 -6.17 -4.58
CA LEU A 221 7.91 -6.45 -3.84
C LEU A 221 8.16 -6.33 -2.33
N ARG A 222 7.30 -5.60 -1.62
CA ARG A 222 7.43 -5.36 -0.18
C ARG A 222 6.08 -5.36 0.53
N ASN A 223 6.09 -5.71 1.82
CA ASN A 223 4.90 -5.60 2.65
C ASN A 223 4.86 -4.19 3.23
N HIS A 224 4.05 -3.32 2.62
CA HIS A 224 3.87 -1.93 3.03
C HIS A 224 2.70 -1.75 4.02
N ARG A 225 2.04 -2.84 4.42
CA ARG A 225 0.93 -2.78 5.36
C ARG A 225 1.40 -2.38 6.75
N LYS A 226 0.53 -1.63 7.42
CA LYS A 226 0.71 -1.14 8.80
C LYS A 226 -0.56 -1.52 9.53
N ILE A 227 -0.47 -2.58 10.30
CA ILE A 227 -1.61 -3.19 10.98
C ILE A 227 -1.19 -3.46 12.41
N ALA A 228 -1.96 -2.99 13.39
CA ALA A 228 -1.92 -3.52 14.74
C ALA A 228 -3.30 -4.06 15.11
N VAL A 229 -3.38 -5.28 15.61
CA VAL A 229 -4.62 -5.86 16.13
C VAL A 229 -4.39 -6.31 17.56
N ILE A 230 -5.17 -5.76 18.48
CA ILE A 230 -5.10 -6.03 19.91
C ILE A 230 -6.41 -6.71 20.32
N ASP A 231 -6.28 -7.89 20.93
CA ASP A 231 -7.37 -8.71 21.44
C ASP A 231 -8.49 -9.03 20.43
N GLN A 232 -8.19 -8.93 19.12
CA GLN A 232 -9.18 -9.03 18.04
C GLN A 232 -10.37 -8.06 18.21
N LYS A 233 -10.18 -7.00 19.02
CA LYS A 233 -11.20 -5.99 19.35
C LYS A 233 -10.80 -4.61 18.84
N ILE A 234 -9.52 -4.30 18.89
CA ILE A 234 -8.98 -3.00 18.49
C ILE A 234 -8.04 -3.22 17.30
N GLY A 235 -8.26 -2.47 16.23
CA GLY A 235 -7.43 -2.43 15.05
C GLY A 235 -6.77 -1.07 14.88
N TYR A 236 -5.61 -1.05 14.25
CA TYR A 236 -4.97 0.16 13.78
C TYR A 236 -4.51 -0.04 12.34
N THR A 237 -4.77 0.95 11.48
CA THR A 237 -4.11 1.04 10.17
C THR A 237 -4.01 2.48 9.72
N GLY A 238 -3.13 2.77 8.75
CA GLY A 238 -2.82 4.13 8.33
C GLY A 238 -1.42 4.24 7.76
N SER A 239 -0.84 5.44 7.77
CA SER A 239 0.45 5.70 7.14
C SER A 239 1.66 5.55 8.08
N PHE A 240 1.41 5.55 9.38
CA PHE A 240 2.42 5.56 10.44
C PHE A 240 3.23 4.26 10.53
N ASN A 241 4.54 4.36 10.31
CA ASN A 241 5.48 3.29 10.63
C ASN A 241 5.88 3.35 12.10
N LEU A 242 6.43 2.27 12.69
CA LEU A 242 6.98 2.29 14.05
C LEU A 242 8.34 3.00 14.07
N VAL A 243 8.30 4.32 13.86
CA VAL A 243 9.43 5.24 13.86
C VAL A 243 9.08 6.44 14.71
N ASP A 244 10.03 6.94 15.51
CA ASP A 244 9.88 8.22 16.19
C ASP A 244 10.38 9.32 15.24
N PRO A 245 9.51 10.22 14.72
CA PRO A 245 9.89 11.26 13.76
C PRO A 245 11.00 12.18 14.30
N ARG A 246 11.13 12.30 15.62
CA ARG A 246 12.19 13.09 16.27
C ARG A 246 13.54 12.42 16.23
N PHE A 247 13.68 11.19 15.73
CA PHE A 247 14.96 10.48 15.58
C PHE A 247 15.16 9.88 14.18
N PHE A 248 14.07 9.68 13.44
CA PHE A 248 14.10 9.04 12.14
C PHE A 248 14.53 9.99 11.01
N LYS A 249 15.44 9.52 10.14
CA LYS A 249 15.87 10.21 8.89
C LYS A 249 16.22 11.71 9.01
N LYS A 250 16.70 12.21 10.16
CA LYS A 250 17.09 13.63 10.36
C LYS A 250 18.00 14.22 9.27
N ASN A 251 18.90 13.40 8.74
CA ASN A 251 19.90 13.84 7.76
C ASN A 251 19.40 13.80 6.30
N ALA A 252 18.13 13.42 6.06
CA ALA A 252 17.56 13.34 4.72
C ALA A 252 17.13 14.70 4.15
N GLY A 253 17.10 15.76 4.97
CA GLY A 253 16.73 17.11 4.53
C GLY A 253 15.25 17.28 4.18
N VAL A 254 14.37 16.44 4.74
CA VAL A 254 12.91 16.44 4.48
C VAL A 254 12.07 16.85 5.68
N GLY A 255 12.70 17.20 6.81
CA GLY A 255 12.00 17.44 8.08
C GLY A 255 11.50 16.16 8.75
N GLN A 256 10.60 16.32 9.72
CA GLN A 256 9.95 15.19 10.39
C GLN A 256 8.87 14.59 9.48
N TRP A 257 8.59 13.30 9.69
CA TRP A 257 7.50 12.63 8.98
C TRP A 257 6.18 13.02 9.64
N VAL A 258 5.20 13.41 8.83
CA VAL A 258 3.84 13.72 9.27
C VAL A 258 2.94 12.59 8.80
N ASP A 259 2.47 11.79 9.74
CA ASP A 259 1.73 10.55 9.51
C ASP A 259 0.42 10.56 10.28
N VAL A 260 -0.49 9.68 9.86
CA VAL A 260 -1.82 9.53 10.46
C VAL A 260 -2.15 8.06 10.65
N MET A 261 -2.95 7.77 11.68
CA MET A 261 -3.42 6.43 11.97
C MET A 261 -4.90 6.45 12.31
N MET A 262 -5.62 5.42 11.88
CA MET A 262 -7.01 5.18 12.29
C MET A 262 -7.00 4.10 13.36
N ARG A 263 -7.47 4.43 14.56
CA ARG A 263 -7.81 3.44 15.58
C ARG A 263 -9.25 2.99 15.34
N CYS A 264 -9.44 1.68 15.33
CA CYS A 264 -10.64 1.03 14.84
C CYS A 264 -11.19 0.08 15.90
N GLU A 265 -12.49 0.11 16.12
CA GLU A 265 -13.22 -0.88 16.91
C GLU A 265 -14.43 -1.37 16.12
N GLY A 266 -14.90 -2.58 16.42
CA GLY A 266 -16.05 -3.19 15.76
C GLY A 266 -15.69 -4.24 14.71
N SER A 267 -16.63 -4.49 13.80
CA SER A 267 -16.57 -5.60 12.84
C SER A 267 -15.35 -5.55 11.90
N LEU A 268 -14.87 -4.36 11.56
CA LEU A 268 -13.74 -4.16 10.65
C LEU A 268 -12.41 -4.71 11.18
N VAL A 269 -12.30 -4.93 12.50
CA VAL A 269 -11.07 -5.47 13.11
C VAL A 269 -10.82 -6.91 12.66
N GLN A 270 -11.87 -7.64 12.29
CA GLN A 270 -11.76 -9.04 11.87
C GLN A 270 -11.11 -9.20 10.49
N PRO A 271 -11.51 -8.47 9.43
CA PRO A 271 -10.75 -8.49 8.19
C PRO A 271 -9.33 -7.95 8.37
N LEU A 272 -9.07 -6.97 9.25
CA LEU A 272 -7.68 -6.56 9.57
C LEU A 272 -6.85 -7.73 10.16
N ALA A 273 -7.43 -8.48 11.11
CA ALA A 273 -6.81 -9.65 11.69
C ALA A 273 -6.59 -10.76 10.66
N ALA A 274 -7.55 -10.98 9.76
CA ALA A 274 -7.42 -11.93 8.65
C ALA A 274 -6.29 -11.54 7.70
N VAL A 275 -6.14 -10.25 7.37
CA VAL A 275 -5.03 -9.78 6.53
C VAL A 275 -3.68 -10.07 7.20
N PHE A 276 -3.53 -9.75 8.49
CA PHE A 276 -2.32 -10.09 9.25
C PHE A 276 -2.04 -11.61 9.24
N ALA A 277 -3.06 -12.42 9.54
CA ALA A 277 -2.94 -13.86 9.58
C ALA A 277 -2.54 -14.45 8.21
N GLY A 278 -3.15 -13.94 7.14
CA GLY A 278 -2.80 -14.30 5.77
C GLY A 278 -1.34 -13.98 5.44
N ASP A 279 -0.88 -12.79 5.81
CA ASP A 279 0.52 -12.37 5.60
C ASP A 279 1.49 -13.26 6.36
N MET A 280 1.19 -13.59 7.60
CA MET A 280 1.96 -14.56 8.37
C MET A 280 2.00 -15.93 7.67
N ALA A 281 0.85 -16.45 7.23
CA ALA A 281 0.71 -17.78 6.65
C ALA A 281 1.51 -17.97 5.35
N VAL A 282 1.65 -16.92 4.54
CA VAL A 282 2.35 -17.02 3.25
C VAL A 282 3.87 -16.92 3.35
N GLU A 283 4.43 -16.52 4.50
CA GLU A 283 5.89 -16.42 4.64
C GLU A 283 6.55 -17.82 4.74
N THR A 284 6.01 -18.73 5.55
CA THR A 284 6.53 -20.12 5.69
C THR A 284 5.42 -21.16 5.87
N GLU A 285 5.67 -22.42 5.47
CA GLU A 285 4.71 -23.53 5.65
C GLU A 285 4.40 -23.81 7.14
N SER A 286 5.37 -23.56 8.02
CA SER A 286 5.15 -23.64 9.47
C SER A 286 4.15 -22.59 9.96
N ASN A 287 4.14 -21.39 9.35
CA ASN A 287 3.22 -20.33 9.71
C ASN A 287 1.79 -20.65 9.29
N LEU A 288 1.58 -21.36 8.17
CA LEU A 288 0.24 -21.75 7.73
C LEU A 288 -0.44 -22.68 8.76
N MET A 289 0.30 -23.64 9.32
CA MET A 289 -0.22 -24.49 10.40
C MET A 289 -0.48 -23.70 11.70
N GLN A 290 0.41 -22.76 12.05
CA GLN A 290 0.23 -21.91 13.24
C GLN A 290 -0.94 -20.94 13.10
N VAL A 291 -1.13 -20.35 11.93
CA VAL A 291 -2.26 -19.47 11.61
C VAL A 291 -3.55 -20.25 11.61
N GLN A 292 -3.57 -21.45 11.00
CA GLN A 292 -4.75 -22.31 11.02
C GLN A 292 -5.10 -22.70 12.46
N GLN A 293 -4.13 -23.10 13.28
CA GLN A 293 -4.34 -23.36 14.70
C GLN A 293 -4.82 -22.11 15.45
N TRP A 294 -4.26 -20.93 15.18
CA TRP A 294 -4.68 -19.68 15.82
C TRP A 294 -6.14 -19.32 15.48
N VAL A 295 -6.52 -19.38 14.19
CA VAL A 295 -7.89 -19.17 13.73
C VAL A 295 -8.86 -20.19 14.38
N ASP A 296 -8.46 -21.46 14.43
CA ASP A 296 -9.31 -22.55 14.92
C ASP A 296 -9.44 -22.60 16.45
N SER A 297 -8.39 -22.24 17.20
CA SER A 297 -8.34 -22.38 18.67
C SER A 297 -8.54 -21.08 19.46
N TYR A 298 -8.05 -19.95 18.96
CA TYR A 298 -8.14 -18.63 19.62
C TYR A 298 -9.06 -17.65 18.89
N GLY A 299 -9.19 -17.82 17.56
CA GLY A 299 -9.98 -16.94 16.71
C GLY A 299 -11.48 -17.11 16.92
N LYS A 300 -12.02 -18.30 16.66
CA LYS A 300 -13.47 -18.48 16.47
C LYS A 300 -14.36 -17.99 17.62
N GLN A 301 -14.08 -18.33 18.89
CA GLN A 301 -14.95 -17.92 20.00
C GLN A 301 -14.83 -16.43 20.33
N ALA A 302 -13.61 -15.89 20.39
CA ALA A 302 -13.38 -14.47 20.64
C ALA A 302 -13.92 -13.60 19.49
N LEU A 303 -13.71 -14.04 18.24
CA LEU A 303 -14.26 -13.45 17.02
C LEU A 303 -15.79 -13.39 17.06
N MET A 304 -16.46 -14.51 17.32
CA MET A 304 -17.93 -14.55 17.40
C MET A 304 -18.46 -13.67 18.53
N HIS A 305 -17.80 -13.65 19.69
CA HIS A 305 -18.18 -12.77 20.80
C HIS A 305 -18.04 -11.30 20.42
N ASN A 306 -16.89 -10.91 19.86
CA ASN A 306 -16.62 -9.52 19.47
C ASN A 306 -17.59 -9.05 18.37
N LEU A 307 -17.95 -9.92 17.42
CA LEU A 307 -18.93 -9.62 16.38
C LEU A 307 -20.35 -9.44 16.96
N GLN A 308 -20.75 -10.29 17.91
CA GLN A 308 -22.03 -10.14 18.61
C GLN A 308 -22.09 -8.84 19.42
N VAL A 309 -21.00 -8.47 20.10
CA VAL A 309 -20.92 -7.21 20.85
C VAL A 309 -21.01 -6.02 19.91
N ALA A 310 -20.31 -6.03 18.78
CA ALA A 310 -20.37 -4.96 17.79
C ALA A 310 -21.81 -4.76 17.28
N GLN A 311 -22.53 -5.83 16.93
CA GLN A 311 -23.91 -5.77 16.44
C GLN A 311 -24.92 -5.16 17.44
N GLN A 312 -24.59 -5.10 18.74
CA GLN A 312 -25.47 -4.48 19.74
C GLN A 312 -25.38 -2.95 19.76
N GLU A 313 -24.36 -2.35 19.15
CA GLU A 313 -24.18 -0.90 19.11
C GLU A 313 -24.93 -0.27 17.92
N GLN A 314 -26.14 0.26 18.14
CA GLN A 314 -27.05 0.68 17.06
C GLN A 314 -26.61 1.86 16.15
N ASN A 315 -25.39 2.42 16.29
CA ASN A 315 -24.92 3.61 15.53
C ASN A 315 -23.45 3.48 15.08
N GLY A 316 -23.15 2.54 14.17
CA GLY A 316 -21.80 2.34 13.65
C GLY A 316 -21.56 2.90 12.26
N ILE A 317 -20.31 3.26 11.99
CA ILE A 317 -19.79 3.71 10.70
C ILE A 317 -19.72 2.51 9.74
N VAL A 318 -20.08 2.73 8.47
CA VAL A 318 -19.90 1.73 7.42
C VAL A 318 -18.46 1.80 6.88
N VAL A 319 -17.71 0.71 7.01
CA VAL A 319 -16.28 0.64 6.64
C VAL A 319 -15.97 -0.66 5.93
N GLN A 320 -15.13 -0.60 4.90
CA GLN A 320 -14.64 -1.75 4.15
C GLN A 320 -13.11 -1.81 4.16
N VAL A 321 -12.56 -2.98 4.47
CA VAL A 321 -11.11 -3.24 4.44
C VAL A 321 -10.72 -3.76 3.07
N ILE A 322 -9.77 -3.08 2.43
CA ILE A 322 -9.34 -3.37 1.06
C ILE A 322 -7.84 -3.69 1.07
N PRO A 323 -7.44 -4.97 1.17
CA PRO A 323 -6.06 -5.38 1.02
C PRO A 323 -5.69 -5.58 -0.45
N SER A 324 -4.55 -5.04 -0.89
CA SER A 324 -3.97 -5.34 -2.20
C SER A 324 -2.74 -6.22 -2.08
N ALA A 325 -2.51 -7.04 -3.10
CA ALA A 325 -1.25 -7.74 -3.28
C ALA A 325 -0.88 -7.76 -4.77
N PRO A 326 0.41 -7.80 -5.11
CA PRO A 326 0.90 -7.87 -6.49
C PRO A 326 0.26 -9.01 -7.28
N GLU A 327 -0.02 -8.80 -8.57
CA GLU A 327 -0.57 -9.81 -9.51
C GLU A 327 -1.92 -10.46 -9.12
N GLN A 328 -2.79 -9.78 -8.35
CA GLN A 328 -4.15 -10.25 -8.03
C GLN A 328 -5.13 -10.33 -9.24
N GLY A 329 -4.65 -10.19 -10.47
CA GLY A 329 -5.47 -10.12 -11.69
C GLY A 329 -6.06 -8.74 -11.97
N SER A 330 -6.44 -7.97 -10.94
CA SER A 330 -6.69 -6.52 -11.01
C SER A 330 -6.17 -5.83 -9.73
N PRO A 331 -5.70 -4.58 -9.82
CA PRO A 331 -5.22 -3.80 -8.67
C PRO A 331 -6.40 -3.20 -7.89
N VAL A 332 -7.06 -3.99 -7.04
CA VAL A 332 -8.33 -3.64 -6.38
C VAL A 332 -8.37 -2.24 -5.76
N ILE A 333 -7.33 -1.84 -5.02
CA ILE A 333 -7.24 -0.49 -4.41
C ILE A 333 -7.17 0.60 -5.48
N TYR A 334 -6.42 0.38 -6.56
CA TYR A 334 -6.32 1.34 -7.66
C TYR A 334 -7.65 1.48 -8.40
N ASP A 335 -8.32 0.36 -8.71
CA ASP A 335 -9.63 0.37 -9.36
C ASP A 335 -10.66 1.10 -8.48
N THR A 336 -10.61 0.88 -7.16
CA THR A 336 -11.42 1.61 -6.18
C THR A 336 -11.17 3.12 -6.24
N ILE A 337 -9.90 3.55 -6.24
CA ILE A 337 -9.51 4.98 -6.32
C ILE A 337 -10.06 5.64 -7.59
N VAL A 338 -9.82 5.02 -8.75
CA VAL A 338 -10.23 5.57 -10.05
C VAL A 338 -11.76 5.71 -10.11
N ASN A 339 -12.50 4.69 -9.65
CA ASN A 339 -13.97 4.76 -9.63
C ASN A 339 -14.49 5.79 -8.62
N ALA A 340 -13.86 5.94 -7.45
CA ALA A 340 -14.22 6.98 -6.49
C ALA A 340 -14.04 8.40 -7.07
N ILE A 341 -12.95 8.64 -7.81
CA ILE A 341 -12.69 9.93 -8.51
C ILE A 341 -13.75 10.18 -9.60
N HIS A 342 -14.17 9.13 -10.32
CA HIS A 342 -15.23 9.25 -11.31
C HIS A 342 -16.61 9.53 -10.69
N ALA A 343 -16.88 8.97 -9.50
CA ALA A 343 -18.12 9.19 -8.76
C ALA A 343 -18.22 10.59 -8.10
N ALA A 344 -17.12 11.33 -7.98
CA ALA A 344 -17.09 12.64 -7.35
C ALA A 344 -17.96 13.67 -8.07
N THR A 345 -18.75 14.42 -7.29
CA THR A 345 -19.70 15.43 -7.81
C THR A 345 -19.38 16.86 -7.38
N ARG A 346 -18.67 17.06 -6.27
CA ARG A 346 -18.39 18.37 -5.67
C ARG A 346 -16.91 18.59 -5.42
N ARG A 347 -16.23 17.68 -4.75
CA ARG A 347 -14.84 17.88 -4.29
C ARG A 347 -14.04 16.59 -4.21
N ILE A 348 -12.74 16.69 -4.47
CA ILE A 348 -11.75 15.65 -4.21
C ILE A 348 -10.56 16.29 -3.49
N ILE A 349 -10.12 15.74 -2.36
CA ILE A 349 -8.85 16.12 -1.73
C ILE A 349 -7.98 14.87 -1.55
N ILE A 350 -6.79 14.90 -2.13
CA ILE A 350 -5.81 13.81 -2.05
C ILE A 350 -4.59 14.30 -1.28
N THR A 351 -4.15 13.51 -0.30
CA THR A 351 -2.85 13.68 0.37
C THR A 351 -2.00 12.44 0.12
N THR A 352 -0.78 12.63 -0.38
CA THR A 352 0.15 11.51 -0.66
C THR A 352 1.60 12.00 -0.63
N PRO A 353 2.56 11.23 -0.10
CA PRO A 353 3.98 11.62 -0.18
C PRO A 353 4.54 11.56 -1.60
N TYR A 354 4.01 10.64 -2.41
CA TYR A 354 4.47 10.36 -3.76
C TYR A 354 3.28 10.34 -4.70
N PHE A 355 3.40 11.08 -5.79
CA PHE A 355 2.35 11.20 -6.80
C PHE A 355 2.98 10.99 -8.18
N VAL A 356 2.89 9.76 -8.68
CA VAL A 356 3.39 9.34 -10.00
C VAL A 356 2.28 8.53 -10.67
N PRO A 357 1.22 9.19 -11.15
CA PRO A 357 0.05 8.52 -11.70
C PRO A 357 0.35 7.89 -13.07
N ASP A 358 -0.44 6.90 -13.46
CA ASP A 358 -0.56 6.50 -14.85
C ASP A 358 -1.58 7.35 -15.61
N GLU A 359 -1.78 7.00 -16.87
CA GLU A 359 -2.69 7.69 -17.78
C GLU A 359 -4.15 7.64 -17.30
N ALA A 360 -4.61 6.52 -16.73
CA ALA A 360 -5.98 6.37 -16.28
C ALA A 360 -6.25 7.20 -15.00
N LEU A 361 -5.36 7.19 -14.01
CA LEU A 361 -5.52 8.04 -12.82
C LEU A 361 -5.40 9.53 -13.19
N LEU A 362 -4.48 9.89 -14.08
CA LEU A 362 -4.35 11.26 -14.57
C LEU A 362 -5.61 11.73 -15.31
N LEU A 363 -6.18 10.86 -16.17
CA LEU A 363 -7.43 11.14 -16.88
C LEU A 363 -8.59 11.31 -15.90
N ALA A 364 -8.70 10.44 -14.89
CA ALA A 364 -9.77 10.53 -13.88
C ALA A 364 -9.73 11.88 -13.15
N LEU A 365 -8.54 12.32 -12.71
CA LEU A 365 -8.37 13.60 -12.01
C LEU A 365 -8.62 14.82 -12.90
N THR A 366 -8.03 14.84 -14.09
CA THR A 366 -8.18 15.96 -15.02
C THR A 366 -9.61 16.10 -15.52
N THR A 367 -10.29 14.99 -15.83
CA THR A 367 -11.70 15.03 -16.21
C THR A 367 -12.60 15.42 -15.04
N ALA A 368 -12.29 15.03 -13.80
CA ALA A 368 -13.04 15.51 -12.63
C ALA A 368 -12.96 17.04 -12.49
N ALA A 369 -11.76 17.61 -12.60
CA ALA A 369 -11.59 19.06 -12.57
C ALA A 369 -12.35 19.75 -13.72
N ILE A 370 -12.29 19.20 -14.95
CA ILE A 370 -13.04 19.72 -16.11
C ILE A 370 -14.56 19.64 -15.90
N ARG A 371 -15.08 18.61 -15.19
CA ARG A 371 -16.50 18.51 -14.82
C ARG A 371 -16.94 19.56 -13.79
N GLY A 372 -16.01 20.34 -13.23
CA GLY A 372 -16.27 21.34 -12.21
C GLY A 372 -16.14 20.83 -10.77
N VAL A 373 -15.61 19.62 -10.57
CA VAL A 373 -15.26 19.11 -9.24
C VAL A 373 -14.05 19.87 -8.71
N ASP A 374 -14.09 20.34 -7.46
CA ASP A 374 -12.94 21.00 -6.83
C ASP A 374 -11.88 19.95 -6.44
N VAL A 375 -10.81 19.83 -7.23
CA VAL A 375 -9.75 18.84 -7.01
C VAL A 375 -8.52 19.51 -6.40
N THR A 376 -8.14 19.06 -5.20
CA THR A 376 -6.93 19.49 -4.49
C THR A 376 -5.99 18.32 -4.26
N LEU A 377 -4.74 18.45 -4.69
CA LEU A 377 -3.64 17.51 -4.48
C LEU A 377 -2.62 18.12 -3.50
N ILE A 378 -2.50 17.53 -2.32
CA ILE A 378 -1.55 17.89 -1.27
C ILE A 378 -0.37 16.93 -1.33
N VAL A 379 0.81 17.46 -1.58
CA VAL A 379 2.07 16.70 -1.67
C VAL A 379 3.17 17.45 -0.91
N PRO A 380 4.16 16.76 -0.31
CA PRO A 380 5.26 17.43 0.36
C PRO A 380 6.15 18.18 -0.64
N GLU A 381 6.66 19.35 -0.24
CA GLU A 381 7.63 20.12 -1.04
C GLU A 381 8.97 19.36 -1.18
N ALA A 382 9.38 18.71 -0.08
CA ALA A 382 10.60 17.93 0.03
C ALA A 382 10.27 16.44 0.18
N VAL A 383 10.88 15.61 -0.67
CA VAL A 383 10.80 14.14 -0.63
C VAL A 383 12.19 13.54 -0.55
N ASP A 384 12.32 12.33 0.01
CA ASP A 384 13.61 11.67 0.19
C ASP A 384 14.17 11.03 -1.10
N SER A 385 13.39 11.04 -2.18
CA SER A 385 13.79 10.59 -3.53
C SER A 385 13.70 11.70 -4.57
N LYS A 386 14.86 12.17 -5.06
CA LYS A 386 14.95 13.15 -6.15
C LYS A 386 14.29 12.65 -7.45
N LEU A 387 14.39 11.35 -7.71
CA LEU A 387 13.82 10.74 -8.92
C LEU A 387 12.28 10.81 -8.88
N VAL A 388 11.67 10.44 -7.76
CA VAL A 388 10.22 10.56 -7.55
C VAL A 388 9.78 12.03 -7.61
N LYS A 389 10.58 12.95 -7.05
CA LYS A 389 10.31 14.40 -7.13
C LYS A 389 10.16 14.87 -8.57
N TYR A 390 11.11 14.53 -9.45
CA TYR A 390 11.06 14.95 -10.85
C TYR A 390 10.00 14.20 -11.66
N ALA A 391 9.78 12.92 -11.37
CA ALA A 391 8.70 12.15 -11.99
C ALA A 391 7.33 12.79 -11.71
N SER A 392 7.05 13.14 -10.45
CA SER A 392 5.80 13.77 -10.04
C SER A 392 5.57 15.11 -10.74
N ARG A 393 6.59 15.97 -10.78
CA ARG A 393 6.53 17.30 -11.39
C ARG A 393 6.24 17.28 -12.88
N ALA A 394 6.56 16.19 -13.58
CA ALA A 394 6.26 16.02 -15.00
C ALA A 394 4.75 16.04 -15.31
N TYR A 395 3.90 15.72 -14.32
CA TYR A 395 2.43 15.69 -14.47
C TYR A 395 1.76 17.00 -14.07
N TYR A 396 2.44 17.88 -13.34
CA TYR A 396 1.86 19.13 -12.83
C TYR A 396 1.30 20.05 -13.93
N PRO A 397 1.95 20.23 -15.11
CA PRO A 397 1.37 21.06 -16.16
C PRO A 397 -0.03 20.62 -16.59
N MET A 398 -0.25 19.31 -16.75
CA MET A 398 -1.53 18.74 -17.20
C MET A 398 -2.61 18.92 -16.13
N LEU A 399 -2.26 18.69 -14.87
CA LEU A 399 -3.15 18.88 -13.73
C LEU A 399 -3.56 20.35 -13.55
N LEU A 400 -2.59 21.25 -13.51
CA LEU A 400 -2.83 22.69 -13.33
C LEU A 400 -3.64 23.28 -14.49
N GLN A 401 -3.41 22.83 -15.72
CA GLN A 401 -4.20 23.25 -16.89
C GLN A 401 -5.66 22.77 -16.82
N ALA A 402 -5.90 21.58 -16.26
CA ALA A 402 -7.25 21.05 -16.07
C ALA A 402 -8.01 21.71 -14.90
N GLY A 403 -7.33 22.53 -14.08
CA GLY A 403 -7.93 23.20 -12.92
C GLY A 403 -7.68 22.51 -11.58
N VAL A 404 -6.84 21.47 -11.53
CA VAL A 404 -6.44 20.81 -10.28
C VAL A 404 -5.53 21.75 -9.48
N LYS A 405 -5.85 21.96 -8.20
CA LYS A 405 -5.03 22.74 -7.26
C LYS A 405 -3.93 21.84 -6.69
N ILE A 406 -2.67 22.25 -6.81
CA ILE A 406 -1.53 21.52 -6.23
C ILE A 406 -0.98 22.34 -5.07
N ALA A 407 -1.02 21.76 -3.87
CA ALA A 407 -0.56 22.36 -2.62
C ALA A 407 0.73 21.65 -2.15
N LEU A 408 1.82 22.42 -2.03
CA LEU A 408 3.11 21.94 -1.57
C LEU A 408 3.25 22.15 -0.06
N PHE A 409 3.17 21.06 0.71
CA PHE A 409 3.29 21.09 2.17
C PHE A 409 4.73 21.32 2.63
N LYS A 410 4.93 22.24 3.56
CA LYS A 410 6.25 22.68 4.05
C LYS A 410 6.60 22.23 5.47
N GLY A 411 5.65 21.64 6.21
CA GLY A 411 5.84 21.22 7.60
C GLY A 411 6.71 19.97 7.81
N GLY A 412 7.25 19.38 6.74
CA GLY A 412 8.04 18.14 6.79
C GLY A 412 7.71 17.20 5.64
N LEU A 413 8.02 15.91 5.81
CA LEU A 413 7.60 14.89 4.86
C LEU A 413 6.18 14.45 5.19
N LEU A 414 5.21 15.05 4.52
CA LEU A 414 3.81 14.61 4.60
C LEU A 414 3.67 13.21 4.02
N HIS A 415 3.50 12.24 4.90
CA HIS A 415 3.48 10.82 4.58
C HIS A 415 2.09 10.19 4.77
N ALA A 416 1.08 10.98 5.15
CA ALA A 416 -0.33 10.58 5.08
C ALA A 416 -0.73 10.13 3.66
N LYS A 417 -1.59 9.10 3.59
CA LYS A 417 -2.24 8.66 2.34
C LYS A 417 -3.75 8.65 2.52
N THR A 418 -4.38 9.74 2.09
CA THR A 418 -5.81 9.94 2.23
C THR A 418 -6.40 10.47 0.93
N LEU A 419 -7.59 10.01 0.59
CA LEU A 419 -8.41 10.51 -0.49
C LEU A 419 -9.82 10.72 0.05
N THR A 420 -10.34 11.93 -0.03
CA THR A 420 -11.72 12.26 0.33
C THR A 420 -12.49 12.64 -0.92
N VAL A 421 -13.72 12.15 -1.04
CA VAL A 421 -14.64 12.44 -2.14
C VAL A 421 -15.90 13.04 -1.55
N ASP A 422 -16.22 14.24 -2.00
CA ASP A 422 -17.34 15.06 -1.54
C ASP A 422 -17.32 15.29 -0.01
N SER A 423 -18.34 14.81 0.71
CA SER A 423 -18.42 14.84 2.18
C SER A 423 -18.64 13.46 2.79
N ASP A 424 -18.79 12.40 2.01
CA ASP A 424 -19.36 11.12 2.45
C ASP A 424 -18.49 9.88 2.13
N TYR A 425 -17.32 10.05 1.52
CA TYR A 425 -16.39 8.95 1.27
C TYR A 425 -14.94 9.31 1.52
N THR A 426 -14.25 8.41 2.23
CA THR A 426 -12.81 8.50 2.45
C THR A 426 -12.15 7.17 2.15
N LEU A 427 -11.07 7.20 1.37
CA LEU A 427 -10.09 6.13 1.32
C LEU A 427 -8.87 6.51 2.18
N PHE A 428 -8.59 5.71 3.19
CA PHE A 428 -7.55 5.95 4.20
C PHE A 428 -6.65 4.72 4.35
N GLY A 429 -5.33 4.85 4.26
CA GLY A 429 -4.49 3.66 4.44
C GLY A 429 -3.01 3.83 4.14
N THR A 430 -2.43 2.80 3.54
CA THR A 430 -0.98 2.69 3.31
C THR A 430 -0.57 3.01 1.87
N VAL A 431 -1.52 3.00 0.93
CA VAL A 431 -1.28 3.11 -0.51
C VAL A 431 -0.86 4.52 -0.93
N ASN A 432 0.31 4.67 -1.55
CA ASN A 432 0.65 5.94 -2.21
C ASN A 432 0.00 6.02 -3.59
N MET A 433 -0.08 7.23 -4.15
CA MET A 433 -0.57 7.45 -5.53
C MET A 433 0.55 7.24 -6.56
N ASP A 434 1.15 6.04 -6.56
CA ASP A 434 2.23 5.64 -7.47
C ASP A 434 2.09 4.19 -7.94
N MET A 435 2.71 3.89 -9.09
CA MET A 435 2.59 2.59 -9.76
C MET A 435 3.10 1.44 -8.91
N ARG A 436 4.18 1.67 -8.18
CA ARG A 436 4.72 0.66 -7.26
C ARG A 436 3.73 0.27 -6.17
N SER A 437 3.06 1.22 -5.55
CA SER A 437 2.06 0.96 -4.50
C SER A 437 0.81 0.27 -5.06
N PHE A 438 0.41 0.62 -6.28
CA PHE A 438 -0.76 0.02 -6.93
C PHE A 438 -0.55 -1.43 -7.39
N TYR A 439 0.63 -1.75 -7.94
CA TYR A 439 0.85 -3.01 -8.66
C TYR A 439 1.86 -3.96 -8.01
N LEU A 440 2.77 -3.45 -7.17
CA LEU A 440 3.89 -4.24 -6.65
C LEU A 440 3.82 -4.45 -5.13
N ASN A 441 3.46 -3.43 -4.36
CA ASN A 441 3.44 -3.57 -2.91
C ASN A 441 2.18 -4.28 -2.42
N MET A 442 2.31 -4.95 -1.27
CA MET A 442 1.15 -5.31 -0.47
C MET A 442 0.73 -4.08 0.33
N GLU A 443 -0.46 -3.57 0.07
CA GLU A 443 -1.04 -2.40 0.75
C GLU A 443 -2.36 -2.77 1.42
N ILE A 444 -2.85 -1.88 2.27
CA ILE A 444 -4.17 -1.98 2.89
C ILE A 444 -4.80 -0.59 3.00
N SER A 445 -6.08 -0.51 2.67
CA SER A 445 -6.88 0.73 2.79
C SER A 445 -8.22 0.44 3.45
N LEU A 446 -8.74 1.45 4.13
CA LEU A 446 -10.12 1.53 4.61
C LEU A 446 -10.89 2.42 3.65
N ALA A 447 -11.95 1.88 3.04
CA ALA A 447 -13.00 2.69 2.43
C ALA A 447 -14.05 2.97 3.50
N ILE A 448 -14.20 4.24 3.86
CA ILE A 448 -15.08 4.74 4.91
C ILE A 448 -16.23 5.46 4.21
N TYR A 449 -17.46 5.02 4.50
CA TYR A 449 -18.69 5.51 3.87
C TYR A 449 -19.53 6.24 4.93
N ASP A 450 -19.00 7.34 5.43
CA ASP A 450 -19.61 8.11 6.51
C ASP A 450 -19.24 9.59 6.42
N GLU A 451 -20.22 10.45 6.67
CA GLU A 451 -20.06 11.89 6.54
C GLU A 451 -19.21 12.48 7.67
N GLY A 452 -19.49 12.13 8.93
CA GLY A 452 -18.78 12.72 10.08
C GLY A 452 -17.30 12.37 10.12
N MET A 453 -16.94 11.12 9.82
CA MET A 453 -15.55 10.70 9.73
C MET A 453 -14.86 11.29 8.49
N THR A 454 -15.56 11.40 7.36
CA THR A 454 -15.01 12.05 6.17
C THR A 454 -14.75 13.54 6.42
N GLU A 455 -15.64 14.24 7.10
CA GLU A 455 -15.43 15.63 7.52
C GLU A 455 -14.23 15.77 8.47
N SER A 456 -14.03 14.81 9.39
CA SER A 456 -12.87 14.80 10.28
C SER A 456 -11.55 14.66 9.50
N VAL A 457 -11.53 13.80 8.47
CA VAL A 457 -10.35 13.66 7.58
C VAL A 457 -10.18 14.88 6.69
N VAL A 458 -11.26 15.51 6.20
CA VAL A 458 -11.19 16.77 5.47
C VAL A 458 -10.65 17.90 6.35
N ALA A 459 -11.06 17.98 7.61
CA ALA A 459 -10.56 18.97 8.56
C ALA A 459 -9.05 18.82 8.78
N LEU A 460 -8.57 17.59 8.89
CA LEU A 460 -7.14 17.28 8.90
C LEU A 460 -6.45 17.71 7.59
N GLN A 461 -7.02 17.38 6.43
CA GLN A 461 -6.43 17.79 5.15
C GLN A 461 -6.37 19.32 5.01
N ASN A 462 -7.39 20.03 5.49
CA ASN A 462 -7.41 21.49 5.53
C ASN A 462 -6.37 22.06 6.51
N SER A 463 -6.08 21.36 7.62
CA SER A 463 -5.01 21.80 8.53
C SER A 463 -3.65 21.76 7.85
N TYR A 464 -3.38 20.77 6.99
CA TYR A 464 -2.16 20.74 6.16
C TYR A 464 -2.09 21.91 5.19
N LEU A 465 -3.22 22.34 4.62
CA LEU A 465 -3.25 23.48 3.68
C LEU A 465 -2.78 24.79 4.30
N ASN A 466 -2.85 24.95 5.63
CA ASN A 466 -2.34 26.14 6.32
C ASN A 466 -0.81 26.29 6.18
N ASP A 467 -0.09 25.17 6.04
CA ASP A 467 1.37 25.12 5.86
C ASP A 467 1.77 24.80 4.41
N CYS A 468 0.86 25.01 3.46
CA CYS A 468 1.08 24.76 2.05
C CYS A 468 1.34 26.03 1.24
N GLU A 469 2.12 25.89 0.17
CA GLU A 469 2.17 26.84 -0.94
C GLU A 469 1.47 26.25 -2.17
N PHE A 470 0.51 26.99 -2.74
CA PHE A 470 -0.14 26.57 -3.97
C PHE A 470 0.72 26.88 -5.19
N ILE A 471 0.83 25.91 -6.10
CA ILE A 471 1.54 26.13 -7.36
C ILE A 471 0.66 26.94 -8.31
N GLU A 472 1.12 28.12 -8.69
CA GLU A 472 0.48 28.90 -9.75
C GLU A 472 0.88 28.38 -11.14
N LEU A 473 -0.12 28.17 -12.01
CA LEU A 473 0.11 27.74 -13.40
C LEU A 473 1.07 28.69 -14.15
N LYS A 474 0.89 30.01 -14.00
CA LYS A 474 1.73 31.03 -14.65
C LYS A 474 3.18 30.94 -14.19
N ALA A 475 3.40 30.84 -12.87
CA ALA A 475 4.73 30.67 -12.31
C ALA A 475 5.39 29.36 -12.76
N TRP A 476 4.61 28.27 -12.82
CA TRP A 476 5.10 26.97 -13.28
C TRP A 476 5.55 26.98 -14.75
N GLN A 477 4.79 27.67 -15.61
CA GLN A 477 5.09 27.81 -17.04
C GLN A 477 6.28 28.75 -17.31
N ALA A 478 6.57 29.68 -16.41
CA ALA A 478 7.71 30.60 -16.53
C ALA A 478 9.07 29.94 -16.22
N ARG A 479 9.08 28.73 -15.66
CA ARG A 479 10.32 27.98 -15.37
C ARG A 479 11.12 27.69 -16.64
N SER A 480 12.43 27.53 -16.48
CA SER A 480 13.30 27.12 -17.59
C SER A 480 12.83 25.83 -18.24
N LYS A 481 12.71 25.83 -19.56
CA LYS A 481 12.32 24.67 -20.37
C LYS A 481 13.25 23.47 -20.18
N TRP A 482 14.49 23.71 -19.74
CA TRP A 482 15.43 22.65 -19.37
C TRP A 482 14.89 21.72 -18.29
N TRP A 483 14.21 22.27 -17.27
CA TRP A 483 13.60 21.46 -16.21
C TRP A 483 12.46 20.61 -16.74
N GLY A 484 11.68 21.12 -17.70
CA GLY A 484 10.67 20.33 -18.39
C GLY A 484 11.25 19.13 -19.14
N LEU A 485 12.45 19.27 -19.75
CA LEU A 485 13.14 18.14 -20.37
C LEU A 485 13.54 17.09 -19.32
N VAL A 486 14.18 17.51 -18.23
CA VAL A 486 14.59 16.61 -17.13
C VAL A 486 13.40 15.85 -16.55
N GLU A 487 12.32 16.56 -16.21
CA GLU A 487 11.09 16.00 -15.65
C GLU A 487 10.47 14.97 -16.61
N ASN A 488 10.34 15.30 -17.90
CA ASN A 488 9.80 14.38 -18.91
C ASN A 488 10.68 13.17 -19.18
N THR A 489 12.02 13.30 -19.11
CA THR A 489 12.93 12.16 -19.22
C THR A 489 12.79 11.23 -18.02
N VAL A 490 12.73 11.78 -16.81
CA VAL A 490 12.54 10.98 -15.58
C VAL A 490 11.18 10.27 -15.59
N ARG A 491 10.13 10.89 -16.12
CA ARG A 491 8.80 10.29 -16.26
C ARG A 491 8.82 8.95 -17.03
N LEU A 492 9.75 8.75 -17.96
CA LEU A 492 9.89 7.47 -18.68
C LEU A 492 10.25 6.29 -17.76
N VAL A 493 10.86 6.59 -16.61
CA VAL A 493 11.18 5.61 -15.56
C VAL A 493 10.02 5.46 -14.56
N GLY A 494 8.95 6.26 -14.69
CA GLY A 494 7.77 6.27 -13.81
C GLY A 494 7.16 4.89 -13.52
N PRO A 495 7.02 3.97 -14.50
CA PRO A 495 6.52 2.62 -14.21
C PRO A 495 7.39 1.77 -13.28
N LEU A 496 8.63 2.19 -13.01
CA LEU A 496 9.57 1.55 -12.08
C LEU A 496 9.61 2.24 -10.71
N LEU A 497 8.91 3.36 -10.55
CA LEU A 497 8.80 4.18 -9.33
C LEU A 497 7.47 3.92 -8.63
#